data_AF-A0A1H1HHU9-F1
#
_entry.id   AF-A0A1H1HHU9-F1
#
_cell.length_a   1.000
_cell.length_b   1.000
_cell.length_c   1.000
_cell.angle_alpha   90.00
_cell.angle_beta   90.00
_cell.angle_gamma   90.00
#
_symmetry.space_group_name_H-M   'P 1'
#
loop_
_entity.id
_entity.type
_entity.pdbx_description
1 polymer ?
#
loop_
_entity_poly.entity_id
_entity_poly.type
_entity_poly.pdbx_seq_one_letter_code
_entity_poly.pdbx_strand_id
1 'polypeptide(L)'
;MNKVYVAAALALGLFAAGPASAQVVDMSTIKCEDFLKSSADDIGALLMWISGYYANEDDETTVDFGKMKENGIKIANYCKDNPTIGLLNATEKALGRDN
;
A
#
# COMPACT_ATOMS: atom_id res chain seq x y z
N MET A 1 21.22 34.92 30.40
CA MET A 1 21.80 34.50 29.11
C MET A 1 21.58 33.01 28.81
N ASN A 2 21.67 32.10 29.78
CA ASN A 2 21.51 30.64 29.53
C ASN A 2 20.08 30.16 29.16
N LYS A 3 19.03 30.89 29.56
CA LYS A 3 17.62 30.50 29.30
C LYS A 3 17.15 30.82 27.87
N VAL A 4 17.81 31.76 27.19
CA VAL A 4 17.46 32.20 25.83
C VAL A 4 17.87 31.14 24.79
N TYR A 5 19.01 30.46 25.03
CA TYR A 5 19.52 29.42 24.13
C TYR A 5 18.65 28.16 24.11
N VAL A 6 18.03 27.79 25.24
CA VAL A 6 17.14 26.61 25.31
C VAL A 6 15.85 26.85 24.51
N ALA A 7 15.30 28.06 24.56
CA ALA A 7 14.09 28.40 23.78
C ALA A 7 14.37 28.43 22.28
N ALA A 8 15.55 28.89 21.85
CA ALA A 8 15.93 28.94 20.44
C ALA A 8 16.15 27.53 19.82
N ALA A 9 16.66 26.57 20.60
CA ALA A 9 16.88 25.20 20.13
C ALA A 9 15.58 24.41 19.91
N LEU A 10 14.54 24.66 20.71
CA LEU A 10 13.23 24.03 20.58
C LEU A 10 12.43 24.55 19.37
N ALA A 11 12.60 25.83 19.00
CA ALA A 11 11.91 26.43 17.86
C ALA A 11 12.41 25.90 16.51
N LEU A 12 13.67 25.46 16.42
CA LEU A 12 14.26 24.93 15.18
C LEU A 12 13.81 23.50 14.83
N GLY A 13 13.33 22.72 15.81
CA GLY A 13 12.87 21.34 15.58
C GLY A 13 11.51 21.23 14.89
N LEU A 14 10.67 22.27 14.98
CA LEU A 14 9.29 22.25 14.46
C LEU A 14 9.21 22.44 12.93
N PHE A 15 10.27 22.91 12.29
CA PHE A 15 10.33 23.10 10.83
C PHE A 15 10.91 21.88 10.08
N ALA A 16 11.33 20.84 10.80
CA ALA A 16 11.89 19.62 10.19
C ALA A 16 10.81 18.63 9.73
N ALA A 17 9.54 18.84 10.09
CA ALA A 17 8.43 18.11 9.49
C ALA A 17 8.23 18.65 8.07
N GLY A 18 8.84 18.00 7.08
CA GLY A 18 8.51 18.22 5.68
C GLY A 18 7.00 18.02 5.45
N PRO A 19 6.42 18.60 4.37
CA PRO A 19 5.03 18.38 4.07
C PRO A 19 4.78 16.87 3.98
N ALA A 20 3.84 16.38 4.81
CA ALA A 20 3.24 15.07 4.57
C ALA A 20 2.50 15.19 3.24
N SER A 21 3.20 14.86 2.14
CA SER A 21 2.57 14.75 0.83
C SER A 21 1.51 13.67 0.95
N ALA A 22 0.24 14.07 0.99
CA ALA A 22 -0.86 13.14 0.80
C ALA A 22 -0.72 12.57 -0.62
N GLN A 23 -0.03 11.44 -0.74
CA GLN A 23 0.14 10.76 -2.01
C GLN A 23 -1.22 10.18 -2.39
N VAL A 24 -1.86 10.81 -3.37
CA VAL A 24 -3.06 10.25 -4.00
C VAL A 24 -2.58 9.22 -5.01
N VAL A 25 -2.86 7.95 -4.74
CA VAL A 25 -2.46 6.85 -5.62
C VAL A 25 -3.69 6.34 -6.36
N ASP A 26 -3.66 6.41 -7.69
CA ASP A 26 -4.67 5.79 -8.53
C ASP A 26 -4.37 4.29 -8.71
N MET A 27 -5.03 3.46 -7.91
CA MET A 27 -4.89 1.99 -7.93
C MET A 27 -5.20 1.37 -9.30
N SER A 28 -6.02 2.01 -10.13
CA SER A 28 -6.36 1.49 -11.45
C SER A 28 -5.18 1.56 -12.43
N THR A 29 -4.17 2.40 -12.13
CA THR A 29 -3.02 2.63 -13.01
C THR A 29 -1.80 1.76 -12.68
N ILE A 30 -1.78 1.15 -11.49
CA ILE A 30 -0.65 0.33 -11.04
C ILE A 30 -0.53 -0.91 -11.91
N LYS A 31 0.67 -1.15 -12.43
CA LYS A 31 0.99 -2.36 -13.19
C LYS A 31 1.62 -3.42 -12.31
N CYS A 32 1.55 -4.67 -12.76
CA CYS A 32 2.22 -5.79 -12.11
C CYS A 32 3.72 -5.56 -11.92
N GLU A 33 4.41 -4.93 -12.87
CA GLU A 33 5.82 -4.60 -12.71
C GLU A 33 6.11 -3.58 -11.60
N ASP A 34 5.18 -2.66 -11.33
CA ASP A 34 5.31 -1.67 -10.25
C ASP A 34 5.15 -2.36 -8.89
N PHE A 35 4.16 -3.27 -8.80
CA PHE A 35 3.93 -4.10 -7.62
C PHE A 35 5.16 -4.97 -7.29
N LEU A 36 5.77 -5.60 -8.30
CA LEU A 36 6.96 -6.44 -8.11
C LEU A 36 8.22 -5.65 -7.70
N LYS A 37 8.29 -4.36 -8.02
CA LYS A 37 9.40 -3.46 -7.66
C LYS A 37 9.16 -2.69 -6.36
N SER A 38 7.96 -2.80 -5.79
CA SER A 38 7.53 -2.09 -4.59
C SER A 38 8.28 -2.55 -3.34
N SER A 39 8.40 -1.66 -2.35
CA SER A 39 8.93 -2.03 -1.04
C SER A 39 7.99 -3.00 -0.31
N ALA A 40 8.48 -3.66 0.74
CA ALA A 40 7.63 -4.56 1.53
C ALA A 40 6.45 -3.80 2.19
N ASP A 41 6.68 -2.56 2.62
CA ASP A 41 5.65 -1.71 3.22
C ASP A 41 4.60 -1.30 2.17
N ASP A 42 5.05 -0.92 0.97
CA ASP A 42 4.14 -0.57 -0.13
C ASP A 42 3.33 -1.78 -0.59
N ILE A 43 3.94 -2.96 -0.70
CA ILE A 43 3.24 -4.22 -0.98
C ILE A 43 2.17 -4.47 0.08
N GLY A 44 2.49 -4.28 1.36
CA GLY A 44 1.52 -4.41 2.45
C GLY A 44 0.34 -3.45 2.31
N ALA A 45 0.62 -2.18 2.00
CA ALA A 45 -0.41 -1.16 1.79
C ALA A 45 -1.31 -1.48 0.57
N LEU A 46 -0.72 -1.92 -0.54
CA LEU A 46 -1.44 -2.32 -1.75
C LEU A 46 -2.35 -3.52 -1.48
N LEU A 47 -1.84 -4.55 -0.81
CA LEU A 47 -2.63 -5.75 -0.48
C LEU A 47 -3.77 -5.45 0.51
N MET A 48 -3.54 -4.56 1.47
CA MET A 48 -4.58 -4.11 2.39
C MET A 48 -5.67 -3.33 1.64
N TRP A 49 -5.27 -2.42 0.74
CA TRP A 49 -6.21 -1.66 -0.07
C TRP A 49 -7.05 -2.59 -0.96
N ILE A 50 -6.41 -3.55 -1.65
CA ILE A 50 -7.07 -4.57 -2.46
C ILE A 50 -8.07 -5.37 -1.61
N SER A 51 -7.67 -5.77 -0.40
CA SER A 51 -8.55 -6.53 0.49
C SER A 51 -9.82 -5.75 0.85
N GLY A 52 -9.70 -4.45 1.12
CA GLY A 52 -10.85 -3.57 1.38
C GLY A 52 -11.67 -3.26 0.13
N TYR A 53 -11.03 -3.05 -1.02
CA TYR A 53 -11.70 -2.73 -2.29
C TYR A 53 -12.62 -3.85 -2.78
N TYR A 54 -12.26 -5.10 -2.51
CA TYR A 54 -13.05 -6.29 -2.86
C TYR A 54 -13.90 -6.83 -1.70
N ALA A 55 -13.99 -6.12 -0.57
CA ALA A 55 -14.85 -6.51 0.55
C ALA A 55 -16.28 -5.98 0.34
N ASN A 56 -17.28 -6.75 0.78
CA ASN A 56 -18.68 -6.35 0.80
C ASN A 56 -19.10 -5.82 2.18
N GLU A 57 -20.23 -5.10 2.25
CA GLU A 57 -20.75 -4.54 3.51
C GLU A 57 -21.04 -5.61 4.58
N ASP A 58 -21.43 -6.81 4.15
CA ASP A 58 -21.75 -7.95 5.04
C ASP A 58 -20.55 -8.86 5.34
N ASP A 59 -19.35 -8.53 4.85
CA ASP A 59 -18.14 -9.31 5.13
C ASP A 59 -17.66 -9.13 6.59
N GLU A 60 -16.79 -10.04 7.04
CA GLU A 60 -16.23 -10.01 8.39
C GLU A 60 -15.45 -8.71 8.68
N THR A 61 -15.53 -8.22 9.91
CA THR A 61 -14.79 -7.02 10.37
C THR A 61 -13.34 -7.32 10.76
N THR A 62 -12.81 -8.48 10.35
CA THR A 62 -11.47 -8.96 10.68
C THR A 62 -10.59 -9.06 9.44
N VAL A 63 -9.33 -8.64 9.57
CA VAL A 63 -8.31 -8.86 8.54
C VAL A 63 -7.51 -10.12 8.86
N ASP A 64 -7.59 -11.12 8.00
CA ASP A 64 -6.71 -12.29 8.05
C ASP A 64 -5.40 -12.00 7.31
N PHE A 65 -4.36 -11.63 8.07
CA PHE A 65 -3.03 -11.35 7.53
C PHE A 65 -2.35 -12.58 6.90
N GLY A 66 -2.70 -13.80 7.32
CA GLY A 66 -2.21 -15.04 6.73
C GLY A 66 -2.75 -15.21 5.32
N LYS A 67 -4.08 -15.11 5.16
CA LYS A 67 -4.76 -15.13 3.87
C LYS A 67 -4.32 -13.98 2.95
N MET A 68 -4.12 -12.77 3.51
CA MET A 68 -3.60 -11.62 2.77
C MET A 68 -2.21 -11.92 2.17
N LYS A 69 -1.32 -12.53 2.96
CA LYS A 69 0.01 -12.95 2.50
C LYS A 69 -0.08 -14.01 1.39
N GLU A 70 -0.93 -15.02 1.56
CA GLU A 70 -1.15 -16.06 0.54
C GLU A 70 -1.68 -15.49 -0.78
N ASN A 71 -2.66 -14.58 -0.69
CA ASN A 71 -3.19 -13.87 -1.85
C ASN A 71 -2.10 -13.03 -2.53
N GLY A 72 -1.29 -12.31 -1.76
CA GLY A 72 -0.15 -11.54 -2.27
C GLY A 72 0.85 -12.40 -3.05
N ILE A 73 1.13 -13.62 -2.59
CA ILE A 73 2.00 -14.58 -3.30
C ILE A 73 1.36 -15.01 -4.63
N LYS A 74 0.05 -15.30 -4.66
CA LYS A 74 -0.67 -15.67 -5.89
C LYS A 74 -0.64 -14.53 -6.91
N ILE A 75 -0.93 -13.31 -6.46
CA ILE A 75 -0.87 -12.10 -7.29
C ILE A 75 0.55 -11.90 -7.83
N ALA A 76 1.57 -11.96 -6.96
CA ALA A 76 2.97 -11.79 -7.37
C ALA A 76 3.39 -12.84 -8.42
N ASN A 77 2.98 -14.09 -8.27
CA ASN A 77 3.28 -15.13 -9.25
C ASN A 77 2.62 -14.86 -10.59
N TYR A 78 1.33 -14.49 -10.61
CA TYR A 78 0.66 -14.08 -11.85
C TYR A 78 1.35 -12.87 -12.50
N CYS A 79 1.75 -11.88 -11.68
CA CYS A 79 2.41 -10.68 -12.14
C CYS A 79 3.79 -10.92 -12.76
N LYS A 80 4.55 -11.92 -12.30
CA LYS A 80 5.85 -12.27 -12.89
C LYS A 80 5.71 -12.66 -14.37
N ASP A 81 4.63 -13.35 -14.70
CA ASP A 81 4.36 -13.81 -16.08
C ASP A 81 3.64 -12.73 -16.92
N ASN A 82 3.09 -11.69 -16.28
CA ASN A 82 2.24 -10.68 -16.93
C ASN A 82 2.62 -9.24 -16.48
N PRO A 83 3.86 -8.76 -16.71
CA PRO A 83 4.36 -7.54 -16.06
C PRO A 83 3.60 -6.25 -16.43
N THR A 84 3.01 -6.17 -17.62
CA THR A 84 2.38 -4.93 -18.14
C THR A 84 0.91 -4.79 -17.79
N ILE A 85 0.27 -5.85 -17.29
CA ILE A 85 -1.15 -5.86 -16.91
C ILE A 85 -1.37 -5.02 -15.64
N GLY A 86 -2.56 -4.44 -15.50
CA GLY A 86 -2.97 -3.73 -14.29
C GLY A 86 -3.07 -4.68 -13.09
N LEU A 87 -2.68 -4.21 -11.91
CA LEU A 87 -2.66 -4.98 -10.66
C LEU A 87 -4.06 -5.45 -10.25
N LEU A 88 -5.11 -4.66 -10.48
CA LEU A 88 -6.49 -5.07 -10.21
C LEU A 88 -6.91 -6.23 -11.12
N ASN A 89 -6.67 -6.15 -12.43
CA ASN A 89 -6.93 -7.26 -13.35
C ASN A 89 -6.13 -8.51 -12.98
N ALA A 90 -4.86 -8.36 -12.56
CA ALA A 90 -4.06 -9.47 -12.07
C ALA A 90 -4.64 -10.10 -10.81
N THR A 91 -5.18 -9.28 -9.90
CA THR A 91 -5.85 -9.75 -8.68
C THR A 91 -7.06 -10.60 -9.01
N GLU A 92 -7.91 -10.13 -9.93
CA GLU A 92 -9.10 -10.84 -10.38
C GLU A 92 -8.73 -12.21 -10.98
N LYS A 93 -7.75 -12.23 -11.88
CA LYS A 93 -7.28 -13.46 -12.52
C LYS A 93 -6.58 -14.41 -11.56
N ALA A 94 -5.77 -13.90 -10.64
CA ALA A 94 -5.00 -14.73 -9.70
C ALA A 94 -5.88 -15.30 -8.57
N LEU A 95 -6.92 -14.57 -8.17
CA LEU A 95 -7.77 -14.94 -7.04
C LEU A 95 -9.14 -15.49 -7.46
N GLY A 96 -9.49 -15.43 -8.75
CA GLY A 96 -10.81 -15.81 -9.25
C GLY A 96 -11.91 -14.92 -8.68
N ARG A 97 -11.63 -13.63 -8.52
CA ARG A 97 -12.58 -12.63 -8.03
C ARG A 97 -12.99 -11.79 -9.22
N ASP A 98 -14.28 -11.68 -9.47
CA ASP A 98 -14.83 -10.71 -10.42
C ASP A 98 -15.62 -9.69 -9.56
N ASN A 99 -15.38 -8.39 -9.76
CA ASN A 99 -16.22 -7.32 -9.20
C ASN A 99 -17.34 -6.99 -10.19
#